data_AF-A0A847NAR3-F1
#
_entry.id   AF-A0A847NAR3-F1
#
_cell.length_a   1.000
_cell.length_b   1.000
_cell.length_c   1.000
_cell.angle_alpha   90.00
_cell.angle_beta   90.00
_cell.angle_gamma   90.00
#
_symmetry.space_group_name_H-M   'P 1'
#
loop_
_entity.id
_entity.type
_entity.pdbx_description
1 polymer ?
#
loop_
_entity_poly.entity_id
_entity_poly.type
_entity_poly.pdbx_seq_one_letter_code
_entity_poly.pdbx_strand_id
1 'polypeptide(L)'
;MSENQVKSMIGEVFNEIADAIMTGEFGKKVKVGLTILGSEHGTQELVKGAEMAANKYGDFEVVLIGPKVDTKLRVVEAENEVDMHKRMDELLDNEELDAAVTMHYNFPIGVSTVGRVITPGFGKELILATTTGTSSTHRVAGMIKNALNGIITAKALGIKNPTVGILNVDGARQVEIALKELKSNGYDINFSESLRADGGVVMRGNDLLSAAADVMVMDTLTGNLMIKIFSAFTTGGSYESLGYGYGPGVGDNYGKIIGILSRASGAPVVCEALRYAASCAKGGLTRIAGEEYEKARKAGLDSILKELTSDTAKTMSKPEVKQLEKKPVTKSIAGIDILELENAVASLAGEGIYSESGMGCTGPIVLVAEEDYIKAIDVLLKNKHIAEKPLDCNC
;
A
#
# COMPACT_ATOMS: atom_id res chain seq x y z
N MET A 1 -14.00 8.64 38.32
CA MET A 1 -14.05 9.83 37.45
C MET A 1 -14.25 11.05 38.33
N SER A 2 -13.50 12.13 38.09
CA SER A 2 -13.63 13.37 38.87
C SER A 2 -14.86 14.18 38.42
N GLU A 3 -15.44 14.98 39.32
CA GLU A 3 -16.62 15.83 39.02
C GLU A 3 -16.43 16.73 37.78
N ASN A 4 -15.20 17.18 37.54
CA ASN A 4 -14.86 17.99 36.36
C ASN A 4 -14.88 17.17 35.05
N GLN A 5 -14.50 15.90 35.08
CA GLN A 5 -14.60 15.02 33.90
C GLN A 5 -16.06 14.77 33.52
N VAL A 6 -16.94 14.62 34.51
CA VAL A 6 -18.39 14.45 34.28
C VAL A 6 -19.01 15.70 33.67
N LYS A 7 -18.66 16.90 34.17
CA LYS A 7 -19.14 18.17 33.60
C LYS A 7 -18.65 18.41 32.16
N SER A 8 -17.40 18.07 31.86
CA SER A 8 -16.84 18.18 30.50
C SER A 8 -17.59 17.27 29.52
N MET A 9 -17.78 16.01 29.90
CA MET A 9 -18.46 15.00 29.09
C MET A 9 -19.93 15.38 28.83
N ILE A 10 -20.63 15.92 29.85
CA ILE A 10 -21.99 16.45 29.67
C ILE A 10 -22.00 17.62 28.69
N GLY A 11 -21.04 18.55 28.81
CA GLY A 11 -20.92 19.70 27.91
C GLY A 11 -20.68 19.30 26.45
N GLU A 12 -19.82 18.31 26.21
CA GLU A 12 -19.57 17.74 24.89
C GLU A 12 -20.85 17.15 24.28
N VAL A 13 -21.58 16.32 25.03
CA VAL A 13 -22.83 15.72 24.55
C VAL A 13 -23.89 16.78 24.21
N PHE A 14 -24.02 17.85 25.00
CA PHE A 14 -24.95 18.94 24.69
C PHE A 14 -24.56 19.71 23.43
N ASN A 15 -23.26 19.95 23.21
CA ASN A 15 -22.77 20.57 21.97
C ASN A 15 -23.02 19.67 20.76
N GLU A 16 -22.78 18.36 20.89
CA GLU A 16 -23.08 17.38 19.83
C GLU A 16 -24.57 17.37 19.45
N ILE A 17 -25.47 17.45 20.43
CA ILE A 17 -26.91 17.53 20.18
C ILE A 17 -27.27 18.86 19.50
N ALA A 18 -26.67 19.97 19.92
CA ALA A 18 -26.92 21.28 19.31
C ALA A 18 -26.48 21.30 17.84
N ASP A 19 -25.28 20.77 17.55
CA ASP A 19 -24.76 20.66 16.19
C ASP A 19 -25.61 19.69 15.34
N ALA A 20 -26.07 18.57 15.92
CA ALA A 20 -26.96 17.63 15.24
C ALA A 20 -28.32 18.26 14.88
N ILE A 21 -28.86 19.12 15.74
CA ILE A 21 -30.10 19.86 15.46
C ILE A 21 -29.88 20.90 14.34
N MET A 22 -28.72 21.58 14.32
CA MET A 22 -28.42 22.60 13.31
C MET A 22 -28.06 22.01 11.95
N THR A 23 -27.36 20.88 11.92
CA THR A 23 -26.76 20.31 10.69
C THR A 23 -27.48 19.07 10.18
N GLY A 24 -28.28 18.41 11.02
CA GLY A 24 -28.89 17.12 10.72
C GLY A 24 -27.93 15.93 10.85
N GLU A 25 -26.66 16.15 11.22
CA GLU A 25 -25.64 15.12 11.39
C GLU A 25 -25.41 14.79 12.87
N PHE A 26 -25.64 13.54 13.26
CA PHE A 26 -25.39 13.07 14.63
C PHE A 26 -23.97 12.52 14.79
N GLY A 27 -23.26 12.97 15.84
CA GLY A 27 -21.96 12.45 16.30
C GLY A 27 -20.82 13.46 16.20
N LYS A 28 -19.75 13.24 16.99
CA LYS A 28 -18.52 14.05 16.96
C LYS A 28 -17.94 14.10 15.54
N LYS A 29 -17.77 15.30 14.98
CA LYS A 29 -17.12 15.49 13.68
C LYS A 29 -15.64 15.12 13.79
N VAL A 30 -15.17 14.39 12.79
CA VAL A 30 -13.75 14.06 12.64
C VAL A 30 -12.97 15.36 12.44
N LYS A 31 -11.87 15.53 13.17
CA LYS A 31 -10.98 16.70 13.06
C LYS A 31 -9.68 16.29 12.38
N VAL A 32 -9.38 16.96 11.26
CA VAL A 32 -8.18 16.69 10.47
C VAL A 32 -7.26 17.90 10.47
N GLY A 33 -6.02 17.71 10.93
CA GLY A 33 -4.97 18.70 10.88
C GLY A 33 -4.34 18.81 9.49
N LEU A 34 -4.03 20.02 9.03
CA LEU A 34 -3.16 20.27 7.87
C LEU A 34 -1.98 21.11 8.31
N THR A 35 -0.77 20.59 8.12
CA THR A 35 0.44 21.40 8.27
C THR A 35 0.63 22.27 7.03
N ILE A 36 0.89 23.58 7.19
CA ILE A 36 0.86 24.55 6.07
C ILE A 36 2.23 25.14 5.67
N LEU A 37 3.34 24.50 6.06
CA LEU A 37 4.70 24.81 5.60
C LEU A 37 5.27 23.68 4.72
N GLY A 38 6.26 24.00 3.88
CA GLY A 38 7.02 23.04 3.08
C GLY A 38 6.55 22.82 1.63
N SER A 39 5.44 23.44 1.21
CA SER A 39 4.97 23.36 -0.19
C SER A 39 5.84 24.19 -1.14
N GLU A 40 6.14 23.65 -2.31
CA GLU A 40 6.80 24.35 -3.41
C GLU A 40 5.86 25.38 -4.09
N HIS A 41 4.55 25.28 -3.85
CA HIS A 41 3.52 26.23 -4.31
C HIS A 41 3.17 27.28 -3.25
N GLY A 42 3.82 27.23 -2.09
CA GLY A 42 3.63 28.15 -0.97
C GLY A 42 2.43 27.82 -0.08
N THR A 43 2.41 28.44 1.11
CA THR A 43 1.38 28.22 2.14
C THR A 43 -0.04 28.49 1.65
N GLN A 44 -0.23 29.48 0.77
CA GLN A 44 -1.55 29.84 0.26
C GLN A 44 -2.20 28.72 -0.56
N GLU A 45 -1.42 27.89 -1.24
CA GLU A 45 -1.96 26.74 -1.99
C GLU A 45 -2.54 25.68 -1.04
N LEU A 46 -1.91 25.49 0.13
CA LEU A 46 -2.39 24.58 1.17
C LEU A 46 -3.64 25.11 1.86
N VAL A 47 -3.66 26.41 2.18
CA VAL A 47 -4.86 27.07 2.74
C VAL A 47 -6.03 26.96 1.77
N LYS A 48 -5.80 27.22 0.48
CA LYS A 48 -6.82 27.06 -0.56
C LYS A 48 -7.35 25.62 -0.64
N GLY A 49 -6.48 24.62 -0.55
CA GLY A 49 -6.89 23.20 -0.52
C GLY A 49 -7.73 22.86 0.72
N ALA A 50 -7.37 23.41 1.88
CA ALA A 50 -8.14 23.26 3.11
C ALA A 50 -9.52 23.93 3.05
N GLU A 51 -9.59 25.14 2.49
CA GLU A 51 -10.86 25.84 2.27
C GLU A 51 -11.74 25.12 1.25
N MET A 52 -11.14 24.56 0.19
CA MET A 52 -11.86 23.69 -0.75
C MET A 52 -12.47 22.48 -0.02
N ALA A 53 -11.72 21.82 0.87
CA ALA A 53 -12.23 20.69 1.64
C ALA A 53 -13.39 21.11 2.56
N ALA A 54 -13.23 22.19 3.32
CA ALA A 54 -14.25 22.69 4.24
C ALA A 54 -15.53 23.14 3.52
N ASN A 55 -15.43 23.64 2.28
CA ASN A 55 -16.59 24.02 1.48
C ASN A 55 -17.25 22.81 0.79
N LYS A 56 -16.46 21.80 0.40
CA LYS A 56 -16.94 20.63 -0.35
C LYS A 56 -17.55 19.57 0.57
N TYR A 57 -17.03 19.44 1.80
CA TYR A 57 -17.38 18.37 2.72
C TYR A 57 -17.85 18.95 4.06
N GLY A 58 -19.03 18.53 4.53
CA GLY A 58 -19.65 19.03 5.78
C GLY A 58 -19.44 18.13 7.01
N ASP A 59 -18.92 16.92 6.82
CA ASP A 59 -18.89 15.83 7.80
C ASP A 59 -17.56 15.72 8.58
N PHE A 60 -16.62 16.65 8.36
CA PHE A 60 -15.38 16.75 9.12
C PHE A 60 -14.88 18.21 9.20
N GLU A 61 -14.03 18.50 10.18
CA GLU A 61 -13.44 19.80 10.42
C GLU A 61 -11.97 19.83 10.02
N VAL A 62 -11.52 20.94 9.43
CA VAL A 62 -10.12 21.17 9.08
C VAL A 62 -9.49 22.14 10.07
N VAL A 63 -8.34 21.77 10.62
CA VAL A 63 -7.52 22.61 11.50
C VAL A 63 -6.16 22.84 10.85
N LEU A 64 -5.78 24.10 10.63
CA LEU A 64 -4.47 24.44 10.09
C LEU A 64 -3.42 24.49 11.20
N ILE A 65 -2.20 24.06 10.90
CA ILE A 65 -1.05 24.11 11.81
C ILE A 65 0.11 24.77 11.08
N GLY A 66 0.54 25.94 11.53
CA GLY A 66 1.58 26.73 10.86
C GLY A 66 1.45 28.23 11.12
N PRO A 67 2.09 29.10 10.30
CA PRO A 67 2.05 30.54 10.53
C PRO A 67 0.63 31.08 10.42
N LYS A 68 0.41 32.25 11.04
CA LYS A 68 -0.86 32.95 10.94
C LYS A 68 -1.19 33.29 9.48
N VAL A 69 -2.40 32.94 9.06
CA VAL A 69 -2.94 33.16 7.72
C VAL A 69 -4.35 33.74 7.82
N ASP A 70 -4.76 34.50 6.80
CA ASP A 70 -6.12 35.05 6.72
C ASP A 70 -7.09 33.98 6.18
N THR A 71 -7.85 33.35 7.08
CA THR A 71 -8.85 32.33 6.75
C THR A 71 -9.87 32.22 7.88
N LYS A 72 -11.01 31.59 7.59
CA LYS A 72 -12.05 31.28 8.59
C LYS A 72 -11.78 29.99 9.35
N LEU A 73 -10.84 29.17 8.88
CA LEU A 73 -10.48 27.91 9.52
C LEU A 73 -9.74 28.14 10.84
N ARG A 74 -9.85 27.19 11.79
CA ARG A 74 -9.05 27.22 13.02
C ARG A 74 -7.57 27.10 12.65
N VAL A 75 -6.74 27.99 13.17
CA VAL A 75 -5.28 27.96 13.00
C VAL A 75 -4.63 27.74 14.36
N VAL A 76 -3.75 26.73 14.43
CA VAL A 76 -2.81 26.50 15.53
C VAL A 76 -1.47 27.06 15.08
N GLU A 77 -1.07 28.17 15.70
CA GLU A 77 0.13 28.90 15.28
C GLU A 77 1.41 28.09 15.55
N ALA A 78 2.26 27.99 14.52
CA ALA A 78 3.61 27.42 14.60
C ALA A 78 4.52 28.16 13.62
N GLU A 79 5.74 28.49 14.05
CA GLU A 79 6.62 29.42 13.30
C GLU A 79 7.53 28.73 12.28
N ASN A 80 7.81 27.44 12.45
CA ASN A 80 8.73 26.68 11.62
C ASN A 80 8.31 25.20 11.53
N GLU A 81 8.92 24.44 10.63
CA GLU A 81 8.53 23.05 10.37
C GLU A 81 8.68 22.13 11.59
N VAL A 82 9.70 22.33 12.42
CA VAL A 82 9.94 21.54 13.63
C VAL A 82 8.82 21.75 14.64
N ASP A 83 8.47 23.01 14.91
CA ASP A 83 7.37 23.36 15.81
C ASP A 83 6.02 22.88 15.24
N MET A 84 5.83 23.02 13.93
CA MET A 84 4.62 22.56 13.24
C MET A 84 4.38 21.05 13.39
N HIS A 85 5.41 20.22 13.24
CA HIS A 85 5.31 18.78 13.48
C HIS A 85 5.12 18.45 14.95
N LYS A 86 5.80 19.15 15.86
CA LYS A 86 5.63 18.97 17.30
C LYS A 86 4.18 19.26 17.72
N ARG A 87 3.60 20.38 17.26
CA ARG A 87 2.20 20.74 17.53
C ARG A 87 1.23 19.74 16.93
N MET A 88 1.48 19.28 15.71
CA MET A 88 0.68 18.23 15.08
C MET A 88 0.67 16.95 15.92
N ASP A 89 1.85 16.50 16.39
CA ASP A 89 1.96 15.32 17.25
C ASP A 89 1.23 15.52 18.59
N GLU A 90 1.41 16.67 19.26
CA GLU A 90 0.72 16.99 20.52
C GLU A 90 -0.81 16.96 20.36
N LEU A 91 -1.34 17.49 19.26
CA LEU A 91 -2.78 17.50 18.98
C LEU A 91 -3.33 16.09 18.70
N LEU A 92 -2.56 15.24 18.01
CA LEU A 92 -2.92 13.83 17.79
C LEU A 92 -2.88 13.04 19.10
N ASP A 93 -1.83 13.23 19.90
CA ASP A 93 -1.62 12.49 21.17
C ASP A 93 -2.66 12.88 22.23
N ASN A 94 -3.18 14.11 22.19
CA ASN A 94 -4.24 14.59 23.07
C ASN A 94 -5.66 14.36 22.52
N GLU A 95 -5.82 13.64 21.40
CA GLU A 95 -7.11 13.37 20.75
C GLU A 95 -7.89 14.65 20.35
N GLU A 96 -7.18 15.78 20.17
CA GLU A 96 -7.74 17.01 19.60
C GLU A 96 -7.91 16.90 18.08
N LEU A 97 -7.07 16.07 17.44
CA LEU A 97 -7.16 15.68 16.03
C LEU A 97 -7.28 14.16 15.94
N ASP A 98 -8.14 13.71 15.03
CA ASP A 98 -8.31 12.28 14.72
C ASP A 98 -7.35 11.82 13.61
N ALA A 99 -6.90 12.76 12.76
CA ALA A 99 -5.91 12.53 11.72
C ALA A 99 -5.17 13.83 11.37
N ALA A 100 -4.03 13.71 10.70
CA ALA A 100 -3.29 14.85 10.16
C ALA A 100 -2.79 14.58 8.74
N VAL A 101 -2.53 15.66 8.00
CA VAL A 101 -1.93 15.64 6.66
C VAL A 101 -0.73 16.56 6.64
N THR A 102 0.41 16.07 6.14
CA THR A 102 1.66 16.83 6.09
C THR A 102 2.51 16.48 4.86
N MET A 103 3.47 17.34 4.52
CA MET A 103 4.35 17.17 3.35
C MET A 103 5.42 16.10 3.56
N HIS A 104 5.85 15.91 4.80
CA HIS A 104 6.83 14.90 5.15
C HIS A 104 6.65 14.53 6.62
N TYR A 105 6.97 13.29 6.95
CA TYR A 105 6.97 12.80 8.32
C TYR A 105 7.89 11.59 8.43
N ASN A 106 8.60 11.47 9.56
CA ASN A 106 9.54 10.38 9.79
C ASN A 106 8.81 9.20 10.43
N PHE A 107 8.32 8.29 9.59
CA PHE A 107 7.71 7.05 10.06
C PHE A 107 8.78 6.07 10.57
N PRO A 108 8.49 5.30 11.65
CA PRO A 108 9.35 4.21 12.07
C PRO A 108 9.35 3.08 11.03
N ILE A 109 10.39 2.25 11.04
CA ILE A 109 10.43 1.02 10.25
C ILE A 109 9.24 0.13 10.65
N GLY A 110 8.57 -0.45 9.65
CA GLY A 110 7.32 -1.18 9.81
C GLY A 110 6.10 -0.38 9.38
N VAL A 111 6.24 0.93 9.15
CA VAL A 111 5.16 1.82 8.73
C VAL A 111 5.45 2.38 7.34
N SER A 112 4.42 2.36 6.50
CA SER A 112 4.46 2.86 5.12
C SER A 112 3.11 3.43 4.73
N THR A 113 3.11 4.45 3.87
CA THR A 113 1.87 5.15 3.53
C THR A 113 1.14 4.49 2.39
N VAL A 114 -0.18 4.42 2.45
CA VAL A 114 -1.02 3.76 1.43
C VAL A 114 -1.71 4.80 0.55
N GLY A 115 -1.14 5.02 -0.65
CA GLY A 115 -1.64 6.02 -1.60
C GLY A 115 -2.96 5.64 -2.26
N ARG A 116 -3.71 6.64 -2.72
CA ARG A 116 -4.95 6.46 -3.48
C ARG A 116 -4.97 7.40 -4.67
N VAL A 117 -5.13 6.82 -5.86
CA VAL A 117 -5.06 7.53 -7.14
C VAL A 117 -6.36 7.38 -7.90
N ILE A 118 -6.56 8.25 -8.90
CA ILE A 118 -7.63 8.11 -9.89
C ILE A 118 -6.97 7.63 -11.18
N THR A 119 -7.42 6.49 -11.68
CA THR A 119 -6.88 5.88 -12.90
C THR A 119 -7.39 6.61 -14.15
N PRO A 120 -6.53 6.86 -15.16
CA PRO A 120 -6.89 7.62 -16.34
C PRO A 120 -7.75 6.83 -17.32
N GLY A 121 -7.70 5.49 -17.28
CA GLY A 121 -8.44 4.65 -18.23
C GLY A 121 -9.95 4.74 -18.04
N PHE A 122 -10.43 4.72 -16.80
CA PHE A 122 -11.86 4.69 -16.48
C PHE A 122 -12.29 5.67 -15.37
N GLY A 123 -11.39 6.52 -14.88
CA GLY A 123 -11.69 7.42 -13.75
C GLY A 123 -11.98 6.68 -12.44
N LYS A 124 -11.59 5.41 -12.35
CA LYS A 124 -11.76 4.60 -11.14
C LYS A 124 -10.67 4.89 -10.14
N GLU A 125 -11.02 4.89 -8.87
CA GLU A 125 -10.03 4.95 -7.80
C GLU A 125 -9.26 3.64 -7.68
N LEU A 126 -7.98 3.74 -7.31
CA LEU A 126 -7.10 2.60 -7.06
C LEU A 126 -6.26 2.88 -5.82
N ILE A 127 -6.17 1.90 -4.92
CA ILE A 127 -5.26 1.93 -3.77
C ILE A 127 -3.91 1.36 -4.21
N LEU A 128 -2.87 2.16 -4.05
CA LEU A 128 -1.49 1.72 -4.25
C LEU A 128 -0.97 1.20 -2.91
N ALA A 129 -0.68 -0.10 -2.85
CA ALA A 129 -0.11 -0.74 -1.67
C ALA A 129 1.36 -0.30 -1.51
N THR A 130 1.44 0.87 -0.89
CA THR A 130 2.53 1.72 -0.43
C THR A 130 3.18 2.69 -1.40
N THR A 131 3.46 3.92 -0.91
CA THR A 131 4.04 5.02 -1.70
C THR A 131 5.19 5.78 -1.02
N THR A 132 5.30 5.73 0.31
CA THR A 132 6.49 6.16 1.06
C THR A 132 6.61 5.36 2.36
N GLY A 133 7.76 5.44 3.05
CA GLY A 133 8.08 4.65 4.24
C GLY A 133 8.60 3.25 3.95
N THR A 134 8.90 2.49 5.01
CA THR A 134 9.63 1.23 4.92
C THR A 134 8.96 0.15 5.79
N SER A 135 8.15 -0.71 5.19
CA SER A 135 7.46 -1.81 5.90
C SER A 135 8.42 -2.91 6.37
N SER A 136 9.53 -3.11 5.64
CA SER A 136 10.58 -4.09 5.92
C SER A 136 11.86 -3.70 5.18
N THR A 137 13.01 -4.11 5.70
CA THR A 137 14.31 -3.98 5.01
C THR A 137 14.48 -5.01 3.88
N HIS A 138 13.69 -6.09 3.88
CA HIS A 138 13.66 -7.09 2.82
C HIS A 138 12.47 -6.83 1.87
N ARG A 139 12.73 -6.74 0.56
CA ARG A 139 11.74 -6.33 -0.46
C ARG A 139 10.45 -7.16 -0.44
N VAL A 140 10.56 -8.48 -0.57
CA VAL A 140 9.41 -9.41 -0.60
C VAL A 140 8.58 -9.34 0.69
N ALA A 141 9.24 -9.45 1.85
CA ALA A 141 8.62 -9.25 3.15
C ALA A 141 7.93 -7.87 3.27
N GLY A 142 8.53 -6.82 2.71
CA GLY A 142 7.94 -5.50 2.60
C GLY A 142 6.65 -5.52 1.79
N MET A 143 6.68 -6.09 0.59
CA MET A 143 5.51 -6.19 -0.29
C MET A 143 4.36 -7.03 0.31
N ILE A 144 4.65 -8.09 1.07
CA ILE A 144 3.63 -8.86 1.80
C ILE A 144 2.94 -7.96 2.84
N LYS A 145 3.71 -7.18 3.62
CA LYS A 145 3.13 -6.20 4.55
C LYS A 145 2.39 -5.08 3.82
N ASN A 146 2.88 -4.65 2.66
CA ASN A 146 2.22 -3.64 1.84
C ASN A 146 0.83 -4.12 1.39
N ALA A 147 0.70 -5.40 1.02
CA ALA A 147 -0.58 -6.00 0.67
C ALA A 147 -1.58 -5.92 1.84
N LEU A 148 -1.15 -6.30 3.05
CA LEU A 148 -1.97 -6.16 4.26
C LEU A 148 -2.36 -4.69 4.51
N ASN A 149 -1.41 -3.75 4.43
CA ASN A 149 -1.66 -2.32 4.60
C ASN A 149 -2.68 -1.78 3.58
N GLY A 150 -2.61 -2.24 2.32
CA GLY A 150 -3.59 -1.93 1.29
C GLY A 150 -4.99 -2.45 1.62
N ILE A 151 -5.11 -3.72 2.02
CA ILE A 151 -6.39 -4.34 2.44
C ILE A 151 -6.99 -3.61 3.64
N ILE A 152 -6.17 -3.32 4.66
CA ILE A 152 -6.56 -2.58 5.87
C ILE A 152 -7.15 -1.21 5.48
N THR A 153 -6.45 -0.49 4.61
CA THR A 153 -6.87 0.84 4.18
C THR A 153 -8.15 0.79 3.36
N ALA A 154 -8.28 -0.18 2.45
CA ALA A 154 -9.50 -0.39 1.67
C ALA A 154 -10.71 -0.69 2.57
N LYS A 155 -10.53 -1.54 3.58
CA LYS A 155 -11.56 -1.85 4.60
C LYS A 155 -11.95 -0.62 5.42
N ALA A 156 -10.98 0.21 5.81
CA ALA A 156 -11.24 1.47 6.50
C ALA A 156 -12.03 2.46 5.62
N LEU A 157 -11.85 2.42 4.29
CA LEU A 157 -12.66 3.18 3.33
C LEU A 157 -14.03 2.57 3.04
N GLY A 158 -14.41 1.47 3.69
CA GLY A 158 -15.70 0.82 3.54
C GLY A 158 -15.76 -0.29 2.48
N ILE A 159 -14.65 -0.61 1.81
CA ILE A 159 -14.56 -1.74 0.89
C ILE A 159 -14.40 -3.02 1.71
N LYS A 160 -15.52 -3.74 1.93
CA LYS A 160 -15.54 -4.89 2.86
C LYS A 160 -14.60 -6.03 2.45
N ASN A 161 -14.62 -6.40 1.17
CA ASN A 161 -13.86 -7.53 0.60
C ASN A 161 -13.01 -7.03 -0.59
N PRO A 162 -11.96 -6.21 -0.34
CA PRO A 162 -11.20 -5.57 -1.40
C PRO A 162 -10.45 -6.61 -2.23
N THR A 163 -10.49 -6.44 -3.54
CA THR A 163 -9.73 -7.25 -4.49
C THR A 163 -8.25 -6.82 -4.52
N VAL A 164 -7.35 -7.79 -4.62
CA VAL A 164 -5.89 -7.59 -4.54
C VAL A 164 -5.21 -8.11 -5.80
N GLY A 165 -4.45 -7.25 -6.46
CA GLY A 165 -3.53 -7.61 -7.54
C GLY A 165 -2.09 -7.29 -7.18
N ILE A 166 -1.12 -7.97 -7.80
CA ILE A 166 0.31 -7.76 -7.54
C ILE A 166 0.96 -7.25 -8.82
N LEU A 167 1.52 -6.04 -8.82
CA LEU A 167 2.20 -5.52 -10.00
C LEU A 167 3.44 -6.38 -10.31
N ASN A 168 3.64 -6.71 -11.59
CA ASN A 168 4.76 -7.52 -12.06
C ASN A 168 6.11 -6.76 -11.98
N VAL A 169 6.66 -6.70 -10.76
CA VAL A 169 8.00 -6.20 -10.42
C VAL A 169 8.81 -7.30 -9.73
N ASP A 170 10.11 -7.14 -9.55
CA ASP A 170 10.93 -8.18 -8.91
C ASP A 170 10.40 -8.53 -7.52
N GLY A 171 10.38 -9.83 -7.21
CA GLY A 171 9.80 -10.39 -6.00
C GLY A 171 8.29 -10.63 -6.08
N ALA A 172 7.58 -10.18 -7.13
CA ALA A 172 6.13 -10.32 -7.24
C ALA A 172 5.67 -11.79 -7.18
N ARG A 173 6.44 -12.73 -7.73
CA ARG A 173 6.08 -14.17 -7.70
C ARG A 173 6.27 -14.76 -6.31
N GLN A 174 7.31 -14.34 -5.59
CA GLN A 174 7.51 -14.75 -4.20
C GLN A 174 6.41 -14.18 -3.29
N VAL A 175 5.97 -12.95 -3.55
CA VAL A 175 4.82 -12.33 -2.85
C VAL A 175 3.53 -13.10 -3.16
N GLU A 176 3.29 -13.46 -4.41
CA GLU A 176 2.14 -14.28 -4.81
C GLU A 176 2.09 -15.59 -4.03
N ILE A 177 3.21 -16.33 -3.98
CA ILE A 177 3.32 -17.59 -3.24
C ILE A 177 3.01 -17.37 -1.75
N ALA A 178 3.66 -16.39 -1.14
CA ALA A 178 3.48 -16.09 0.28
C ALA A 178 2.05 -15.66 0.64
N LEU A 179 1.39 -14.86 -0.20
CA LEU A 179 0.01 -14.44 0.02
C LEU A 179 -0.99 -15.59 -0.21
N LYS A 180 -0.74 -16.47 -1.20
CA LYS A 180 -1.53 -17.69 -1.40
C LYS A 180 -1.39 -18.66 -0.22
N GLU A 181 -0.18 -18.80 0.34
CA GLU A 181 0.08 -19.59 1.55
C GLU A 181 -0.67 -19.00 2.76
N LEU A 182 -0.55 -17.68 2.98
CA LEU A 182 -1.28 -16.98 4.03
C LEU A 182 -2.81 -17.17 3.89
N LYS A 183 -3.32 -17.15 2.65
CA LYS A 183 -4.72 -17.45 2.36
C LYS A 183 -5.10 -18.89 2.71
N SER A 184 -4.30 -19.87 2.30
CA SER A 184 -4.55 -21.28 2.64
C SER A 184 -4.52 -21.56 4.14
N ASN A 185 -3.76 -20.76 4.90
CA ASN A 185 -3.68 -20.82 6.35
C ASN A 185 -4.83 -20.09 7.07
N GLY A 186 -5.77 -19.51 6.33
CA GLY A 186 -7.02 -18.97 6.86
C GLY A 186 -7.13 -17.44 6.93
N TYR A 187 -6.20 -16.68 6.36
CA TYR A 187 -6.38 -15.24 6.17
C TYR A 187 -7.16 -14.94 4.89
N ASP A 188 -8.28 -14.23 4.99
CA ASP A 188 -9.13 -13.99 3.82
C ASP A 188 -8.52 -12.94 2.88
N ILE A 189 -8.12 -13.38 1.68
CA ILE A 189 -7.64 -12.52 0.59
C ILE A 189 -8.48 -12.79 -0.66
N ASN A 190 -9.11 -11.73 -1.18
CA ASN A 190 -9.81 -11.76 -2.46
C ASN A 190 -8.84 -11.35 -3.57
N PHE A 191 -8.28 -12.31 -4.31
CA PHE A 191 -7.37 -12.00 -5.41
C PHE A 191 -8.16 -11.53 -6.63
N SER A 192 -7.68 -10.48 -7.30
CA SER A 192 -8.19 -10.09 -8.61
C SER A 192 -7.48 -10.85 -9.73
N GLU A 193 -8.02 -10.76 -10.94
CA GLU A 193 -7.44 -11.34 -12.15
C GLU A 193 -7.11 -10.24 -13.16
N SER A 194 -5.97 -10.39 -13.86
CA SER A 194 -5.59 -9.51 -14.96
C SER A 194 -6.66 -9.53 -16.06
N LEU A 195 -6.87 -8.38 -16.70
CA LEU A 195 -7.81 -8.23 -17.81
C LEU A 195 -7.27 -8.83 -19.13
N ARG A 196 -6.05 -9.36 -19.13
CA ARG A 196 -5.46 -10.05 -20.28
C ARG A 196 -5.96 -11.50 -20.37
N ALA A 197 -5.85 -12.08 -21.57
CA ALA A 197 -6.34 -13.43 -21.84
C ALA A 197 -5.64 -14.54 -21.00
N ASP A 198 -4.42 -14.28 -20.55
CA ASP A 198 -3.66 -15.18 -19.68
C ASP A 198 -4.02 -15.07 -18.19
N GLY A 199 -4.78 -14.03 -17.80
CA GLY A 199 -5.31 -13.85 -16.45
C GLY A 199 -4.24 -13.79 -15.35
N GLY A 200 -4.62 -14.24 -14.16
CA GLY A 200 -3.74 -14.37 -13.00
C GLY A 200 -3.65 -13.12 -12.11
N VAL A 201 -3.15 -13.34 -10.89
CA VAL A 201 -3.05 -12.29 -9.85
C VAL A 201 -1.91 -11.28 -10.10
N VAL A 202 -0.92 -11.68 -10.90
CA VAL A 202 0.21 -10.83 -11.28
C VAL A 202 -0.19 -9.93 -12.45
N MET A 203 -0.20 -8.63 -12.18
CA MET A 203 -0.78 -7.58 -12.99
C MET A 203 0.27 -6.86 -13.83
N ARG A 204 -0.17 -6.31 -14.98
CA ARG A 204 0.65 -5.50 -15.89
C ARG A 204 0.29 -4.02 -15.77
N GLY A 205 1.05 -3.16 -16.48
CA GLY A 205 0.76 -1.72 -16.51
C GLY A 205 -0.68 -1.39 -16.96
N ASN A 206 -1.24 -2.15 -17.90
CA ASN A 206 -2.63 -1.93 -18.38
C ASN A 206 -3.68 -2.18 -17.29
N ASP A 207 -3.45 -3.17 -16.42
CA ASP A 207 -4.34 -3.50 -15.30
C ASP A 207 -4.34 -2.38 -14.25
N LEU A 208 -3.19 -1.71 -14.12
CA LEU A 208 -3.01 -0.54 -13.26
C LEU A 208 -3.77 0.68 -13.81
N LEU A 209 -3.71 0.92 -15.14
CA LEU A 209 -4.44 2.01 -15.80
C LEU A 209 -5.97 1.84 -15.80
N SER A 210 -6.45 0.60 -15.67
CA SER A 210 -7.87 0.26 -15.71
C SER A 210 -8.51 0.02 -14.34
N ALA A 211 -7.70 0.06 -13.27
CA ALA A 211 -8.08 -0.37 -11.92
C ALA A 211 -8.68 -1.79 -11.93
N ALA A 212 -7.92 -2.77 -12.41
CA ALA A 212 -8.33 -4.18 -12.42
C ALA A 212 -8.47 -4.79 -11.00
N ALA A 213 -7.94 -4.13 -9.97
CA ALA A 213 -8.10 -4.48 -8.57
C ALA A 213 -8.40 -3.23 -7.74
N ASP A 214 -8.96 -3.40 -6.53
CA ASP A 214 -9.12 -2.30 -5.57
C ASP A 214 -7.76 -1.91 -4.97
N VAL A 215 -6.90 -2.90 -4.71
CA VAL A 215 -5.55 -2.75 -4.15
C VAL A 215 -4.52 -3.33 -5.13
N MET A 216 -3.57 -2.48 -5.55
CA MET A 216 -2.42 -2.90 -6.35
C MET A 216 -1.14 -2.94 -5.50
N VAL A 217 -0.59 -4.13 -5.29
CA VAL A 217 0.61 -4.39 -4.48
C VAL A 217 1.87 -4.13 -5.30
N MET A 218 2.80 -3.36 -4.75
CA MET A 218 4.13 -3.11 -5.31
C MET A 218 5.13 -2.78 -4.20
N ASP A 219 6.41 -2.67 -4.53
CA ASP A 219 7.38 -2.07 -3.61
C ASP A 219 7.15 -0.55 -3.49
N THR A 220 7.54 0.02 -2.35
CA THR A 220 7.26 1.43 -2.05
C THR A 220 7.90 2.40 -3.07
N LEU A 221 9.07 2.08 -3.63
CA LEU A 221 9.74 2.98 -4.59
C LEU A 221 8.98 3.03 -5.90
N THR A 222 8.51 1.87 -6.37
CA THR A 222 7.62 1.78 -7.53
C THR A 222 6.31 2.53 -7.26
N GLY A 223 5.70 2.34 -6.09
CA GLY A 223 4.50 3.08 -5.68
C GLY A 223 4.70 4.60 -5.65
N ASN A 224 5.86 5.06 -5.17
CA ASN A 224 6.24 6.48 -5.19
C ASN A 224 6.29 7.06 -6.61
N LEU A 225 6.83 6.29 -7.56
CA LEU A 225 6.86 6.70 -8.95
C LEU A 225 5.44 6.71 -9.54
N MET A 226 4.66 5.66 -9.31
CA MET A 226 3.31 5.53 -9.85
C MET A 226 2.42 6.67 -9.38
N ILE A 227 2.40 6.98 -8.08
CA ILE A 227 1.54 8.05 -7.56
C ILE A 227 1.88 9.41 -8.18
N LYS A 228 3.16 9.71 -8.41
CA LYS A 228 3.58 10.95 -9.10
C LYS A 228 3.08 10.99 -10.53
N ILE A 229 3.20 9.88 -11.26
CA ILE A 229 2.69 9.76 -12.62
C ILE A 229 1.18 10.00 -12.63
N PHE A 230 0.40 9.27 -11.81
CA PHE A 230 -1.07 9.44 -11.80
C PHE A 230 -1.51 10.85 -11.41
N SER A 231 -0.81 11.47 -10.46
CA SER A 231 -1.24 12.75 -9.89
C SER A 231 -0.83 13.96 -10.74
N ALA A 232 0.22 13.84 -11.56
CA ALA A 232 0.81 14.95 -12.32
C ALA A 232 1.01 14.68 -13.82
N PHE A 233 0.43 13.60 -14.37
CA PHE A 233 0.59 13.25 -15.80
C PHE A 233 0.22 14.39 -16.76
N THR A 234 -0.87 15.10 -16.47
CA THR A 234 -1.39 16.20 -17.32
C THR A 234 -0.71 17.54 -17.08
N THR A 235 0.10 17.67 -16.04
CA THR A 235 0.73 18.93 -15.60
C THR A 235 2.23 18.96 -15.83
N GLY A 236 2.81 17.88 -16.36
CA GLY A 236 4.25 17.78 -16.61
C GLY A 236 5.09 17.55 -15.36
N GLY A 237 4.48 17.13 -14.25
CA GLY A 237 5.19 16.71 -13.03
C GLY A 237 5.44 17.81 -11.98
N SER A 238 5.27 19.09 -12.32
CA SER A 238 5.53 20.20 -11.38
C SER A 238 4.36 20.53 -10.45
N TYR A 239 3.17 20.01 -10.74
CA TYR A 239 1.96 20.27 -9.96
C TYR A 239 1.08 19.03 -9.93
N GLU A 240 0.91 18.38 -8.78
CA GLU A 240 -0.04 17.27 -8.67
C GLU A 240 -1.46 17.84 -8.58
N SER A 241 -2.32 17.47 -9.53
CA SER A 241 -3.66 18.03 -9.72
C SER A 241 -4.81 17.04 -9.51
N LEU A 242 -4.50 15.75 -9.36
CA LEU A 242 -5.48 14.67 -9.30
C LEU A 242 -5.08 13.62 -8.25
N GLY A 243 -6.07 13.00 -7.59
CA GLY A 243 -5.85 11.95 -6.60
C GLY A 243 -5.91 12.45 -5.16
N TYR A 244 -5.54 11.58 -4.21
CA TYR A 244 -5.78 11.77 -2.77
C TYR A 244 -4.48 11.91 -1.96
N GLY A 245 -3.35 12.16 -2.64
CA GLY A 245 -2.03 12.17 -2.02
C GLY A 245 -1.51 10.77 -1.66
N TYR A 246 -0.37 10.76 -0.97
CA TYR A 246 0.42 9.56 -0.64
C TYR A 246 -0.19 8.76 0.51
N GLY A 247 -1.29 9.26 1.07
CA GLY A 247 -2.16 8.55 1.99
C GLY A 247 -1.58 8.35 3.38
N PRO A 248 -2.34 7.69 4.28
CA PRO A 248 -1.97 7.52 5.67
C PRO A 248 -0.86 6.50 5.85
N GLY A 249 0.04 6.73 6.82
CA GLY A 249 0.96 5.71 7.33
C GLY A 249 0.20 4.55 7.98
N VAL A 250 0.47 3.32 7.56
CA VAL A 250 -0.12 2.08 8.09
C VAL A 250 0.98 1.11 8.45
N GLY A 251 0.82 0.44 9.58
CA GLY A 251 1.72 -0.61 10.03
C GLY A 251 1.18 -1.29 11.28
N ASP A 252 1.83 -2.38 11.66
CA ASP A 252 1.46 -3.16 12.84
C ASP A 252 1.60 -2.32 14.12
N ASN A 253 0.51 -2.17 14.85
CA ASN A 253 0.42 -1.33 16.06
C ASN A 253 0.79 0.16 15.86
N TYR A 254 0.66 0.71 14.65
CA TYR A 254 0.81 2.14 14.44
C TYR A 254 -0.48 2.89 14.80
N GLY A 255 -0.42 3.71 15.85
CA GLY A 255 -1.60 4.32 16.48
C GLY A 255 -2.05 5.67 15.93
N LYS A 256 -1.36 6.25 14.94
CA LYS A 256 -1.67 7.58 14.40
C LYS A 256 -2.10 7.51 12.94
N ILE A 257 -2.98 8.41 12.50
CA ILE A 257 -3.37 8.56 11.10
C ILE A 257 -2.71 9.83 10.54
N ILE A 258 -1.54 9.65 9.91
CA ILE A 258 -0.78 10.75 9.31
C ILE A 258 -0.67 10.51 7.80
N GLY A 259 -1.36 11.36 7.03
CA GLY A 259 -1.35 11.39 5.58
C GLY A 259 -0.19 12.19 5.02
N ILE A 260 0.42 11.70 3.93
CA ILE A 260 1.50 12.41 3.24
C ILE A 260 1.04 13.07 1.95
N LEU A 261 1.54 14.29 1.72
CA LEU A 261 1.47 15.03 0.46
C LEU A 261 2.87 15.15 -0.15
N SER A 262 2.94 15.36 -1.46
CA SER A 262 4.16 15.85 -2.10
C SER A 262 4.27 17.34 -1.89
N ARG A 263 5.49 17.88 -1.84
CA ARG A 263 5.69 19.34 -1.87
C ARG A 263 5.11 19.99 -3.15
N ALA A 264 4.97 19.20 -4.22
CA ALA A 264 4.36 19.60 -5.48
C ALA A 264 2.82 19.43 -5.49
N SER A 265 2.20 18.96 -4.40
CA SER A 265 0.75 18.78 -4.34
C SER A 265 0.01 20.10 -4.39
N GLY A 266 -0.89 20.21 -5.36
CA GLY A 266 -1.78 21.36 -5.52
C GLY A 266 -3.00 21.31 -4.62
N ALA A 267 -3.72 22.43 -4.53
CA ALA A 267 -4.94 22.57 -3.75
C ALA A 267 -6.00 21.46 -4.00
N PRO A 268 -6.23 20.96 -5.24
CA PRO A 268 -7.14 19.83 -5.46
C PRO A 268 -6.71 18.56 -4.74
N VAL A 269 -5.42 18.22 -4.78
CA VAL A 269 -4.89 17.02 -4.10
C VAL A 269 -4.91 17.19 -2.59
N VAL A 270 -4.59 18.40 -2.09
CA VAL A 270 -4.69 18.73 -0.66
C VAL A 270 -6.13 18.53 -0.15
N CYS A 271 -7.12 19.02 -0.91
CA CYS A 271 -8.55 18.87 -0.59
C CYS A 271 -8.94 17.39 -0.45
N GLU A 272 -8.57 16.56 -1.43
CA GLU A 272 -8.89 15.13 -1.41
C GLU A 272 -8.06 14.34 -0.38
N ALA A 273 -6.82 14.75 -0.08
CA ALA A 273 -6.02 14.14 0.97
C ALA A 273 -6.62 14.35 2.37
N LEU A 274 -7.17 15.54 2.63
CA LEU A 274 -7.92 15.81 3.86
C LEU A 274 -9.17 14.94 3.96
N ARG A 275 -9.90 14.80 2.85
CA ARG A 275 -11.04 13.89 2.79
C ARG A 275 -10.61 12.46 3.09
N TYR A 276 -9.51 12.00 2.47
CA TYR A 276 -9.00 10.66 2.64
C TYR A 276 -8.61 10.38 4.11
N ALA A 277 -7.86 11.28 4.73
CA ALA A 277 -7.50 11.19 6.15
C ALA A 277 -8.75 11.12 7.04
N ALA A 278 -9.76 11.96 6.78
CA ALA A 278 -11.01 11.94 7.52
C ALA A 278 -11.78 10.61 7.34
N SER A 279 -11.84 10.06 6.12
CA SER A 279 -12.47 8.76 5.86
C SER A 279 -11.77 7.62 6.58
N CYS A 280 -10.43 7.64 6.63
CA CYS A 280 -9.64 6.67 7.37
C CYS A 280 -9.89 6.74 8.89
N ALA A 281 -9.98 7.95 9.45
CA ALA A 281 -10.32 8.16 10.86
C ALA A 281 -11.74 7.65 11.17
N LYS A 282 -12.73 8.07 10.37
CA LYS A 282 -14.13 7.63 10.50
C LYS A 282 -14.28 6.10 10.37
N GLY A 283 -13.50 5.49 9.48
CA GLY A 283 -13.46 4.04 9.28
C GLY A 283 -12.76 3.25 10.39
N GLY A 284 -12.05 3.93 11.30
CA GLY A 284 -11.27 3.29 12.35
C GLY A 284 -10.06 2.55 11.82
N LEU A 285 -9.27 3.17 10.94
CA LEU A 285 -8.09 2.59 10.30
C LEU A 285 -7.15 1.89 11.29
N THR A 286 -6.83 2.54 12.42
CA THR A 286 -5.90 2.01 13.44
C THR A 286 -6.45 0.74 14.10
N ARG A 287 -7.75 0.70 14.40
CA ARG A 287 -8.44 -0.48 14.94
C ARG A 287 -8.44 -1.62 13.92
N ILE A 288 -8.80 -1.35 12.67
CA ILE A 288 -8.80 -2.35 11.60
C ILE A 288 -7.39 -2.89 11.36
N ALA A 289 -6.36 -2.03 11.42
CA ALA A 289 -4.98 -2.46 11.28
C ALA A 289 -4.62 -3.52 12.34
N GLY A 290 -4.90 -3.25 13.61
CA GLY A 290 -4.67 -4.22 14.69
C GLY A 290 -5.43 -5.54 14.47
N GLU A 291 -6.72 -5.47 14.12
CA GLU A 291 -7.54 -6.65 13.86
C GLU A 291 -7.02 -7.51 12.69
N GLU A 292 -6.60 -6.88 11.59
CA GLU A 292 -6.13 -7.59 10.39
C GLU A 292 -4.73 -8.16 10.56
N TYR A 293 -3.81 -7.45 11.24
CA TYR A 293 -2.50 -8.00 11.59
C TYR A 293 -2.62 -9.20 12.53
N GLU A 294 -3.53 -9.17 13.51
CA GLU A 294 -3.83 -10.32 14.37
C GLU A 294 -4.38 -11.51 13.57
N LYS A 295 -5.29 -11.28 12.61
CA LYS A 295 -5.79 -12.35 11.72
C LYS A 295 -4.66 -12.93 10.87
N ALA A 296 -3.80 -12.08 10.31
CA ALA A 296 -2.67 -12.52 9.50
C ALA A 296 -1.62 -13.30 10.33
N ARG A 297 -1.33 -12.87 11.56
CA ARG A 297 -0.47 -13.62 12.50
C ARG A 297 -1.04 -15.00 12.82
N LYS A 298 -2.34 -15.11 13.07
CA LYS A 298 -3.01 -16.41 13.28
C LYS A 298 -2.92 -17.33 12.06
N ALA A 299 -2.83 -16.77 10.85
CA ALA A 299 -2.58 -17.49 9.61
C ALA A 299 -1.08 -17.71 9.30
N GLY A 300 -0.17 -17.41 10.23
CA GLY A 300 1.25 -17.73 10.11
C GLY A 300 2.12 -16.67 9.44
N LEU A 301 1.67 -15.41 9.36
CA LEU A 301 2.44 -14.29 8.77
C LEU A 301 3.89 -14.25 9.27
N ASP A 302 4.11 -14.32 10.58
CA ASP A 302 5.45 -14.19 11.16
C ASP A 302 6.40 -15.33 10.74
N SER A 303 5.87 -16.54 10.55
CA SER A 303 6.65 -17.68 10.04
C SER A 303 7.07 -17.45 8.59
N ILE A 304 6.12 -17.05 7.74
CA ILE A 304 6.35 -16.78 6.32
C ILE A 304 7.42 -15.68 6.16
N LEU A 305 7.30 -14.58 6.92
CA LEU A 305 8.28 -13.49 6.88
C LEU A 305 9.67 -13.92 7.39
N LYS A 306 9.73 -14.78 8.41
CA LYS A 306 10.99 -15.29 8.95
C LYS A 306 11.70 -16.22 7.97
N GLU A 307 10.97 -17.09 7.28
CA GLU A 307 11.52 -17.98 6.25
C GLU A 307 12.20 -17.15 5.14
N LEU A 308 11.47 -16.18 4.57
CA LEU A 308 11.97 -15.30 3.51
C LEU A 308 13.21 -14.50 3.92
N THR A 309 13.27 -14.02 5.16
CA THR A 309 14.40 -13.22 5.65
C THR A 309 15.59 -14.08 6.09
N SER A 310 15.36 -15.37 6.38
CA SER A 310 16.43 -16.31 6.74
C SER A 310 17.19 -16.84 5.51
N ASP A 311 16.56 -16.88 4.34
CA ASP A 311 17.20 -17.38 3.12
C ASP A 311 18.24 -16.40 2.54
N THR A 312 18.21 -15.11 2.89
CA THR A 312 19.35 -14.21 2.62
C THR A 312 20.67 -14.64 3.31
N ALA A 313 20.61 -15.53 4.31
CA ALA A 313 21.79 -16.11 4.96
C ALA A 313 22.19 -17.49 4.40
N LYS A 314 21.36 -18.10 3.53
CA LYS A 314 21.76 -19.28 2.77
C LYS A 314 22.20 -18.82 1.39
N THR A 315 23.45 -18.38 1.30
CA THR A 315 24.26 -18.83 0.17
C THR A 315 24.18 -20.35 0.19
N MET A 316 23.23 -20.92 -0.55
CA MET A 316 23.32 -22.33 -0.91
C MET A 316 24.71 -22.45 -1.49
N SER A 317 25.59 -23.17 -0.77
CA SER A 317 26.81 -23.69 -1.33
C SER A 317 26.40 -24.28 -2.66
N LYS A 318 26.81 -23.64 -3.78
CA LYS A 318 26.52 -24.12 -5.12
C LYS A 318 26.83 -25.61 -5.07
N PRO A 319 25.82 -26.50 -5.17
CA PRO A 319 26.13 -27.91 -5.35
C PRO A 319 27.08 -27.94 -6.55
N GLU A 320 28.15 -28.74 -6.50
CA GLU A 320 28.86 -29.09 -7.73
C GLU A 320 27.79 -29.71 -8.64
N VAL A 321 27.23 -28.89 -9.52
CA VAL A 321 26.24 -29.32 -10.49
C VAL A 321 27.02 -30.26 -11.39
N LYS A 322 26.82 -31.58 -11.19
CA LYS A 322 27.26 -32.57 -12.17
C LYS A 322 26.79 -32.07 -13.51
N GLN A 323 27.73 -31.85 -14.42
CA GLN A 323 27.44 -31.34 -15.75
C GLN A 323 26.47 -32.32 -16.42
N LEU A 324 25.18 -31.99 -16.40
CA LEU A 324 24.14 -32.80 -17.01
C LEU A 324 24.36 -32.77 -18.52
N GLU A 325 24.10 -33.90 -19.18
CA GLU A 325 24.18 -33.96 -20.63
C GLU A 325 23.18 -32.97 -21.22
N LYS A 326 23.67 -32.13 -22.15
CA LYS A 326 22.82 -31.14 -22.82
C LYS A 326 21.74 -31.85 -23.60
N LYS A 327 20.50 -31.45 -23.38
CA LYS A 327 19.33 -31.90 -24.15
C LYS A 327 18.68 -30.71 -24.86
N PRO A 328 18.00 -30.93 -26.01
CA PRO A 328 17.16 -29.90 -26.61
C PRO A 328 16.04 -29.49 -25.66
N VAL A 329 15.99 -28.21 -25.30
CA VAL A 329 14.93 -27.64 -24.45
C VAL A 329 13.84 -27.03 -25.33
N THR A 330 12.71 -27.71 -25.46
CA THR A 330 11.61 -27.35 -26.37
C THR A 330 10.39 -26.79 -25.65
N LYS A 331 10.29 -26.99 -24.33
CA LYS A 331 9.18 -26.48 -23.51
C LYS A 331 9.66 -25.37 -22.59
N SER A 332 8.77 -24.42 -22.31
CA SER A 332 9.03 -23.31 -21.39
C SER A 332 8.10 -23.38 -20.18
N ILE A 333 8.66 -23.11 -19.01
CA ILE A 333 7.95 -23.00 -17.73
C ILE A 333 8.04 -21.53 -17.32
N ALA A 334 6.89 -20.85 -17.27
CA ALA A 334 6.78 -19.45 -16.87
C ALA A 334 6.40 -19.32 -15.38
N GLY A 335 6.37 -18.07 -14.89
CA GLY A 335 5.95 -17.75 -13.52
C GLY A 335 7.09 -17.75 -12.49
N ILE A 336 8.33 -17.75 -12.96
CA ILE A 336 9.53 -17.75 -12.12
C ILE A 336 9.96 -16.31 -11.84
N ASP A 337 10.30 -16.01 -10.60
CA ASP A 337 10.85 -14.70 -10.23
C ASP A 337 12.29 -14.55 -10.76
N ILE A 338 12.67 -13.34 -11.16
CA ILE A 338 14.04 -13.09 -11.64
C ILE A 338 15.07 -13.34 -10.54
N LEU A 339 14.69 -13.10 -9.29
CA LEU A 339 15.54 -13.33 -8.11
C LEU A 339 15.76 -14.82 -7.82
N GLU A 340 14.86 -15.70 -8.28
CA GLU A 340 14.92 -17.15 -8.06
C GLU A 340 15.34 -17.95 -9.30
N LEU A 341 15.58 -17.30 -10.44
CA LEU A 341 15.84 -17.98 -11.70
C LEU A 341 17.04 -18.93 -11.63
N GLU A 342 18.14 -18.50 -10.99
CA GLU A 342 19.33 -19.35 -10.82
C GLU A 342 19.06 -20.51 -9.85
N ASN A 343 18.33 -20.27 -8.76
CA ASN A 343 17.97 -21.29 -7.77
C ASN A 343 17.01 -22.33 -8.36
N ALA A 344 16.09 -21.91 -9.22
CA ALA A 344 15.17 -22.77 -9.95
C ALA A 344 15.93 -23.74 -10.86
N VAL A 345 16.87 -23.23 -11.67
CA VAL A 345 17.75 -24.05 -12.52
C VAL A 345 18.61 -25.01 -11.67
N ALA A 346 19.16 -24.53 -10.56
CA ALA A 346 19.96 -25.37 -9.66
C ALA A 346 19.14 -26.48 -9.00
N SER A 347 17.88 -26.20 -8.64
CA SER A 347 16.96 -27.19 -8.04
C SER A 347 16.60 -28.29 -9.03
N LEU A 348 16.36 -27.94 -10.30
CA LEU A 348 16.16 -28.92 -11.37
C LEU A 348 17.40 -29.77 -11.62
N ALA A 349 18.58 -29.15 -11.62
CA ALA A 349 19.83 -29.87 -11.81
C ALA A 349 20.09 -30.89 -10.69
N GLY A 350 19.74 -30.56 -9.44
CA GLY A 350 19.81 -31.48 -8.30
C GLY A 350 18.93 -32.73 -8.45
N GLU A 351 17.84 -32.64 -9.22
CA GLU A 351 16.92 -33.73 -9.54
C GLU A 351 17.24 -34.43 -10.88
N GLY A 352 18.40 -34.10 -11.47
CA GLY A 352 18.91 -34.67 -12.72
C GLY A 352 18.26 -34.12 -13.99
N ILE A 353 17.59 -32.96 -13.91
CA ILE A 353 16.88 -32.35 -15.03
C ILE A 353 17.76 -31.26 -15.67
N TYR A 354 18.10 -31.42 -16.94
CA TYR A 354 18.78 -30.37 -17.70
C TYR A 354 17.79 -29.24 -17.99
N SER A 355 18.20 -28.01 -17.70
CA SER A 355 17.38 -26.83 -17.94
C SER A 355 18.23 -25.62 -18.28
N GLU A 356 17.65 -24.67 -19.03
CA GLU A 356 18.27 -23.40 -19.38
C GLU A 356 17.37 -22.24 -18.91
N SER A 357 17.98 -21.12 -18.50
CA SER A 357 17.23 -19.91 -18.15
C SER A 357 16.97 -19.05 -19.38
N GLY A 358 15.84 -18.32 -19.38
CA GLY A 358 15.48 -17.42 -20.47
C GLY A 358 14.53 -16.32 -20.04
N MET A 359 14.17 -15.45 -20.99
CA MET A 359 13.17 -14.39 -20.81
C MET A 359 12.02 -14.59 -21.80
N GLY A 360 10.82 -14.79 -21.27
CA GLY A 360 9.57 -14.82 -22.03
C GLY A 360 8.88 -13.45 -22.07
N CYS A 361 7.73 -13.39 -22.74
CA CYS A 361 6.96 -12.14 -22.90
C CYS A 361 6.40 -11.56 -21.59
N THR A 362 6.29 -12.37 -20.54
CA THR A 362 5.69 -12.00 -19.25
C THR A 362 6.68 -12.02 -18.09
N GLY A 363 7.94 -12.38 -18.35
CA GLY A 363 8.99 -12.46 -17.34
C GLY A 363 9.94 -13.63 -17.57
N PRO A 364 10.75 -13.96 -16.54
CA PRO A 364 11.69 -15.07 -16.57
C PRO A 364 11.01 -16.42 -16.80
N ILE A 365 11.69 -17.28 -17.56
CA ILE A 365 11.25 -18.64 -17.88
C ILE A 365 12.40 -19.62 -17.68
N VAL A 366 12.05 -20.87 -17.41
CA VAL A 366 12.98 -22.00 -17.46
C VAL A 366 12.60 -22.92 -18.62
N LEU A 367 13.58 -23.25 -19.45
CA LEU A 367 13.45 -24.11 -20.61
C LEU A 367 13.87 -25.53 -20.24
N VAL A 368 13.04 -26.52 -20.58
CA VAL A 368 13.27 -27.95 -20.31
C VAL A 368 12.94 -28.80 -21.53
N ALA A 369 13.48 -30.02 -21.56
CA ALA A 369 13.09 -31.02 -22.54
C ALA A 369 11.62 -31.45 -22.35
N GLU A 370 10.95 -31.84 -23.44
CA GLU A 370 9.52 -32.19 -23.41
C GLU A 370 9.24 -33.35 -22.46
N GLU A 371 10.10 -34.37 -22.43
CA GLU A 371 9.99 -35.51 -21.53
C GLU A 371 10.17 -35.16 -20.05
N ASP A 372 10.87 -34.06 -19.75
CA ASP A 372 11.19 -33.63 -18.38
C ASP A 372 10.18 -32.59 -17.85
N TYR A 373 9.27 -32.10 -18.70
CA TYR A 373 8.37 -30.97 -18.40
C TYR A 373 7.52 -31.14 -17.14
N ILE A 374 6.81 -32.27 -17.02
CA ILE A 374 5.92 -32.53 -15.87
C ILE A 374 6.74 -32.67 -14.58
N LYS A 375 7.86 -33.41 -14.64
CA LYS A 375 8.74 -33.60 -13.48
C LYS A 375 9.34 -32.26 -13.04
N ALA A 376 9.74 -31.41 -13.99
CA ALA A 376 10.27 -30.08 -13.71
C ALA A 376 9.24 -29.19 -13.01
N ILE A 377 7.99 -29.18 -13.47
CA ILE A 377 6.90 -28.44 -12.81
C ILE A 377 6.73 -28.90 -11.36
N ASP A 378 6.68 -30.21 -11.11
CA ASP A 378 6.50 -30.73 -9.76
C ASP A 378 7.69 -30.38 -8.84
N VAL A 379 8.92 -30.39 -9.35
CA VAL A 379 10.12 -29.94 -8.62
C VAL A 379 10.05 -28.46 -8.31
N LEU A 380 9.67 -27.61 -9.27
CA LEU A 380 9.59 -26.16 -9.08
C LEU A 380 8.47 -25.78 -8.10
N LEU A 381 7.31 -26.45 -8.15
CA LEU A 381 6.23 -26.27 -7.16
C LEU A 381 6.67 -26.68 -5.76
N LYS A 382 7.29 -27.86 -5.64
CA LYS A 382 7.76 -28.39 -4.35
C LYS A 382 8.76 -27.46 -3.68
N ASN A 383 9.63 -26.83 -4.47
CA ASN A 383 10.64 -25.88 -3.98
C ASN A 383 10.16 -24.42 -3.94
N LYS A 384 8.85 -24.16 -4.14
CA LYS A 384 8.25 -22.81 -4.13
C LYS A 384 8.90 -21.83 -5.12
N HIS A 385 9.33 -22.31 -6.29
CA HIS A 385 9.84 -21.47 -7.39
C HIS A 385 8.73 -20.92 -8.30
N ILE A 386 7.56 -21.59 -8.30
CA ILE A 386 6.35 -21.18 -9.00
C ILE A 386 5.13 -21.36 -8.09
N ALA A 387 4.10 -20.53 -8.25
CA ALA A 387 2.91 -20.53 -7.41
C ALA A 387 1.84 -21.55 -7.81
N GLU A 388 1.79 -21.91 -9.09
CA GLU A 388 0.79 -22.79 -9.67
C GLU A 388 1.33 -23.46 -10.94
N LYS A 389 0.64 -24.50 -11.41
CA LYS A 389 0.98 -25.12 -12.69
C LYS A 389 0.74 -24.11 -13.81
N PRO A 390 1.75 -23.79 -14.65
CA PRO A 390 1.53 -22.92 -15.79
C PRO A 390 0.44 -23.51 -16.67
N LEU A 391 -0.42 -22.65 -17.23
CA LEU A 391 -1.24 -23.03 -18.37
C LEU A 391 -0.29 -23.51 -19.46
N ASP A 392 -0.63 -24.59 -20.15
CA ASP A 392 0.23 -25.23 -21.16
C ASP A 392 0.38 -24.26 -22.36
N CYS A 393 1.30 -23.31 -22.22
CA CYS A 393 1.61 -22.32 -23.23
C CYS A 393 2.47 -23.01 -24.29
N ASN A 394 1.82 -23.78 -25.16
CA ASN A 394 2.35 -23.95 -26.51
C ASN A 394 2.26 -22.56 -27.17
N CYS A 395 3.31 -21.75 -26.98
CA CYS A 395 3.54 -20.59 -27.82
C CYS A 395 3.84 -21.05 -29.25
#